data_AF-A0A9D9IM62-F1
#
_entry.id   AF-A0A9D9IM62-F1
#
_cell.length_a   1.000
_cell.length_b   1.000
_cell.length_c   1.000
_cell.angle_alpha   90.00
_cell.angle_beta   90.00
_cell.angle_gamma   90.00
#
_symmetry.space_group_name_H-M   'P 1'
#
loop_
_entity.id
_entity.type
_entity.pdbx_description
1 polymer ?
#
loop_
_entity_poly.entity_id
_entity_poly.type
_entity_poly.pdbx_seq_one_letter_code
_entity_poly.pdbx_strand_id
1 'polypeptide(L)'
;GKSISDVASLMIVKLVDNHPYYAQQLAQLSWLRTKDVCTVDIVREAHTALVEQLSLLFVTITETLTTQQLNFLKAFIAGEKALSSTEVMHRYRISSATSAARSKAALIKNDILDSKAGEISFQDPIYAYWLKTEYFAE
;
A
#
# COMPACT_ATOMS: atom_id res chain seq x y z
N GLY A 1 26.68 1.90 22.06
CA GLY A 1 25.24 1.60 21.88
C GLY A 1 24.92 1.67 20.40
N LYS A 2 23.85 1.01 19.95
CA LYS A 2 23.40 1.09 18.55
C LYS A 2 22.95 2.51 18.20
N SER A 3 23.04 2.88 16.93
CA SER A 3 22.59 4.17 16.40
C SER A 3 21.78 3.98 15.11
N ILE A 4 20.98 4.98 14.75
CA ILE A 4 20.25 5.04 13.48
C ILE A 4 20.61 6.35 12.78
N SER A 5 20.86 6.29 11.48
CA SER A 5 21.10 7.49 10.67
C SER A 5 19.79 8.24 10.40
N ASP A 6 19.84 9.56 10.25
CA ASP A 6 18.68 10.38 9.91
C ASP A 6 17.98 9.88 8.63
N VAL A 7 18.78 9.47 7.64
CA VAL A 7 18.28 8.92 6.37
C VAL A 7 17.51 7.62 6.57
N ALA A 8 18.01 6.71 7.41
CA ALA A 8 17.32 5.46 7.74
C ALA A 8 16.03 5.72 8.52
N SER A 9 16.05 6.65 9.49
CA SER A 9 14.86 7.02 10.25
C SER A 9 13.76 7.60 9.35
N LEU A 10 14.13 8.47 8.41
CA LEU A 10 13.20 9.04 7.44
C LEU A 10 12.65 7.99 6.48
N MET A 11 13.46 6.99 6.10
CA MET A 11 12.99 5.91 5.24
C MET A 11 11.93 5.05 5.94
N ILE A 12 12.08 4.74 7.23
CA ILE A 12 11.07 4.00 8.00
C ILE A 12 9.70 4.69 7.87
N VAL A 13 9.66 5.99 8.14
CA VAL A 13 8.43 6.80 8.11
C VAL A 13 7.82 6.84 6.70
N LYS A 14 8.66 6.97 5.66
CA LYS A 14 8.21 7.01 4.26
C LYS A 14 7.63 5.69 3.76
N LEU A 15 8.26 4.56 4.08
CA LEU A 15 7.84 3.24 3.58
C LEU A 15 6.47 2.81 4.12
N VAL A 16 6.10 3.33 5.28
CA VAL A 16 4.83 2.99 5.95
C VAL A 16 3.80 4.11 5.87
N ASP A 17 4.03 5.10 4.99
CA ASP A 17 3.15 6.27 4.80
C ASP A 17 2.72 6.96 6.10
N ASN A 18 3.69 7.21 7.00
CA ASN A 18 3.46 7.78 8.34
C ASN A 18 2.51 6.99 9.25
N HIS A 19 2.16 5.74 8.92
CA HIS A 19 1.26 4.93 9.73
C HIS A 19 1.91 4.54 11.06
N PRO A 20 1.40 4.99 12.23
CA PRO A 20 2.13 4.89 13.51
C PRO A 20 2.49 3.46 13.92
N TYR A 21 1.55 2.51 13.75
CA TYR A 21 1.78 1.10 14.07
C TYR A 21 2.90 0.49 13.23
N TYR A 22 2.83 0.66 11.90
CA TYR A 22 3.86 0.14 10.99
C TYR A 22 5.19 0.87 11.14
N ALA A 23 5.21 2.16 11.49
CA ALA A 23 6.44 2.88 11.81
C ALA A 23 7.16 2.26 13.01
N GLN A 24 6.41 1.94 14.08
CA GLN A 24 6.96 1.24 15.24
C GLN A 24 7.44 -0.17 14.89
N GLN A 25 6.62 -0.94 14.16
CA GLN A 25 6.94 -2.31 13.77
C GLN A 25 8.18 -2.37 12.87
N LEU A 26 8.26 -1.52 11.84
CA LEU A 26 9.39 -1.46 10.92
C LEU A 26 10.65 -0.97 11.63
N ALA A 27 10.55 0.01 12.53
CA ALA A 27 11.68 0.44 13.36
C ALA A 27 12.20 -0.71 14.23
N GLN A 28 11.33 -1.48 14.86
CA GLN A 28 11.70 -2.65 15.66
C GLN A 28 12.41 -3.70 14.80
N LEU A 29 11.84 -4.06 13.65
CA LEU A 29 12.42 -5.02 12.72
C LEU A 29 13.81 -4.58 12.22
N SER A 30 13.97 -3.29 11.94
CA SER A 30 15.25 -2.70 11.52
C SER A 30 16.27 -2.71 12.66
N TRP A 31 15.84 -2.40 13.88
CA TRP A 31 16.70 -2.37 15.07
C TRP A 31 17.23 -3.76 15.45
N LEU A 32 16.38 -4.79 15.33
CA LEU A 32 16.77 -6.19 15.59
C LEU A 32 17.82 -6.69 14.60
N ARG A 33 17.78 -6.22 13.34
CA ARG A 33 18.76 -6.53 12.29
C ARG A 33 20.07 -5.72 12.41
N THR A 34 20.05 -4.61 13.14
CA THR A 34 21.20 -3.71 13.28
C THR A 34 22.23 -4.28 14.25
N LYS A 35 23.52 -4.29 13.89
CA LYS A 35 24.61 -4.57 14.84
C LYS A 35 25.07 -3.31 15.57
N ASP A 36 25.54 -2.29 14.81
CA ASP A 36 26.05 -1.04 15.35
C ASP A 36 25.30 0.19 14.79
N VAL A 37 25.20 0.32 13.47
CA VAL A 37 24.53 1.44 12.78
C VAL A 37 23.40 0.91 11.91
N CYS A 38 22.19 1.43 12.11
CA CYS A 38 21.02 1.11 11.28
C CYS A 38 21.09 1.92 9.99
N THR A 39 21.30 1.22 8.88
CA THR A 39 21.43 1.77 7.54
C THR A 39 20.11 1.68 6.78
N VAL A 40 20.04 2.39 5.66
CA VAL A 40 18.91 2.37 4.74
C VAL A 40 18.65 0.94 4.20
N ASP A 41 19.71 0.17 3.94
CA ASP A 41 19.57 -1.20 3.42
C ASP A 41 18.97 -2.15 4.47
N ILE A 42 19.36 -2.00 5.75
CA ILE A 42 18.73 -2.74 6.85
C ILE A 42 17.23 -2.43 6.93
N VAL A 43 16.84 -1.17 6.74
CA VAL A 43 15.42 -0.75 6.73
C VAL A 43 14.69 -1.37 5.54
N ARG A 44 15.30 -1.40 4.35
CA ARG A 44 14.71 -2.04 3.16
C ARG A 44 14.53 -3.54 3.36
N GLU A 45 15.54 -4.24 3.86
CA GLU A 45 15.46 -5.66 4.17
C GLU A 45 14.37 -5.95 5.22
N ALA A 46 14.26 -5.10 6.25
CA ALA A 46 13.21 -5.19 7.25
C ALA A 46 11.82 -4.98 6.64
N HIS A 47 11.67 -4.04 5.71
CA HIS A 47 10.41 -3.75 5.03
C HIS A 47 10.01 -4.88 4.07
N THR A 48 10.94 -5.40 3.26
CA THR A 48 10.69 -6.56 2.41
C THR A 48 10.22 -7.75 3.23
N ALA A 49 10.90 -8.06 4.33
CA ALA A 49 10.48 -9.14 5.22
C ALA A 49 9.10 -8.90 5.85
N LEU A 50 8.74 -7.65 6.16
CA LEU A 50 7.40 -7.29 6.65
C LEU A 50 6.32 -7.52 5.59
N VAL A 51 6.58 -7.12 4.34
CA VAL A 51 5.68 -7.36 3.20
C VAL A 51 5.51 -8.86 2.99
N GLU A 52 6.60 -9.62 2.93
CA GLU A 52 6.60 -11.08 2.76
C GLU A 52 5.80 -11.80 3.86
N GLN A 53 5.95 -11.37 5.11
CA GLN A 53 5.21 -11.93 6.24
C GLN A 53 3.69 -11.75 6.07
N LEU A 54 3.24 -10.67 5.44
CA LEU A 54 1.84 -10.35 5.23
C LEU A 54 1.31 -10.79 3.85
N SER A 55 2.17 -11.25 2.93
CA SER A 55 1.79 -11.61 1.57
C SER A 55 0.62 -12.58 1.47
N LEU A 56 0.58 -13.65 2.29
CA LEU A 56 -0.53 -14.61 2.25
C LEU A 56 -1.88 -13.98 2.64
N LEU A 57 -1.86 -13.08 3.64
CA LEU A 57 -3.04 -12.33 4.03
C LEU A 57 -3.50 -11.43 2.87
N PHE A 58 -2.57 -10.72 2.24
CA PHE A 58 -2.86 -9.86 1.10
C PHE A 58 -3.40 -10.61 -0.11
N VAL A 59 -2.86 -11.80 -0.43
CA VAL A 59 -3.42 -12.69 -1.46
C VAL A 59 -4.88 -13.02 -1.13
N THR A 60 -5.14 -13.48 0.10
CA THR A 60 -6.48 -13.87 0.55
C THR A 60 -7.47 -12.71 0.42
N ILE A 61 -7.09 -11.50 0.85
CA ILE A 61 -7.93 -10.30 0.70
C ILE A 61 -8.20 -10.02 -0.78
N THR A 62 -7.15 -10.05 -1.61
CA THR A 62 -7.21 -9.71 -3.04
C THR A 62 -8.10 -10.69 -3.82
N GLU A 63 -8.08 -11.97 -3.47
CA GLU A 63 -8.92 -13.00 -4.08
C GLU A 63 -10.43 -12.80 -3.83
N THR A 64 -10.80 -12.08 -2.77
CA THR A 64 -12.21 -11.72 -2.52
C THR A 64 -12.72 -10.60 -3.43
N LEU A 65 -11.81 -9.91 -4.15
CA LEU A 65 -12.15 -8.75 -4.95
C LEU A 65 -12.60 -9.13 -6.36
N THR A 66 -13.66 -8.47 -6.81
CA THR A 66 -14.10 -8.55 -8.21
C THR A 66 -13.09 -7.90 -9.14
N THR A 67 -13.07 -8.32 -10.41
CA THR A 67 -12.23 -7.70 -11.44
C THR A 67 -12.41 -6.18 -11.54
N GLN A 68 -13.64 -5.67 -11.35
CA GLN A 68 -13.90 -4.24 -11.40
C GLN A 68 -13.35 -3.48 -10.18
N GLN A 69 -13.22 -4.13 -9.02
CA GLN A 69 -12.53 -3.56 -7.86
C GLN A 69 -11.01 -3.58 -8.06
N LEU A 70 -10.46 -4.66 -8.61
CA LEU A 70 -9.03 -4.77 -8.94
C LEU A 70 -8.61 -3.72 -9.98
N ASN A 71 -9.39 -3.55 -11.04
CA ASN A 71 -9.16 -2.52 -12.07
C ASN A 71 -9.19 -1.11 -11.47
N PHE A 72 -10.12 -0.86 -10.54
CA PHE A 72 -10.19 0.41 -9.81
C PHE A 72 -8.93 0.63 -8.94
N LEU A 73 -8.50 -0.38 -8.18
CA LEU A 73 -7.29 -0.29 -7.35
C LEU A 73 -6.03 -0.09 -8.20
N LYS A 74 -5.93 -0.74 -9.38
CA LYS A 74 -4.81 -0.55 -10.31
C LYS A 74 -4.74 0.89 -10.81
N ALA A 75 -5.87 1.47 -11.20
CA ALA A 75 -5.96 2.89 -11.59
C ALA A 75 -5.58 3.82 -10.43
N PHE A 76 -6.05 3.49 -9.23
CA PHE A 76 -5.80 4.30 -8.04
C PHE A 76 -4.31 4.28 -7.62
N ILE A 77 -3.65 3.12 -7.64
CA ILE A 77 -2.21 2.97 -7.36
C ILE A 77 -1.35 3.71 -8.38
N ALA A 78 -1.81 3.79 -9.63
CA ALA A 78 -1.14 4.56 -10.68
C ALA A 78 -1.25 6.09 -10.50
N GLY A 79 -2.00 6.56 -9.50
CA GLY A 79 -2.12 7.98 -9.16
C GLY A 79 -3.16 8.73 -10.00
N GLU A 80 -4.10 8.03 -10.63
CA GLU A 80 -5.14 8.65 -11.42
C GLU A 80 -6.09 9.49 -10.55
N LYS A 81 -6.22 10.79 -10.87
CA LYS A 81 -7.05 11.73 -10.10
C LYS A 81 -8.55 11.61 -10.41
N ALA A 82 -8.88 11.24 -11.65
CA ALA A 82 -10.26 11.16 -12.15
C ALA A 82 -10.60 9.73 -12.58
N LEU A 83 -10.79 8.85 -11.59
CA LEU A 83 -11.03 7.41 -11.78
C LEU A 83 -12.30 7.07 -12.59
N SER A 84 -13.24 8.02 -12.71
CA SER A 84 -14.47 7.90 -13.50
C SER A 84 -14.40 8.61 -14.86
N SER A 85 -13.25 9.17 -15.25
CA SER A 85 -13.09 9.77 -16.57
C SER A 85 -13.05 8.70 -17.67
N THR A 86 -13.57 9.01 -18.85
CA THR A 86 -13.63 8.06 -19.98
C THR A 86 -12.26 7.49 -20.33
N GLU A 87 -11.21 8.33 -20.29
CA GLU A 87 -9.85 7.92 -20.58
C GLU A 87 -9.31 6.90 -19.57
N VAL A 88 -9.41 7.21 -18.27
CA VAL A 88 -8.95 6.31 -17.20
C VAL A 88 -9.75 5.00 -17.22
N MET A 89 -11.08 5.09 -17.37
CA MET A 89 -11.92 3.90 -17.43
C MET A 89 -11.55 3.00 -18.61
N HIS A 90 -11.29 3.57 -19.79
CA HIS A 90 -10.81 2.80 -20.93
C HIS A 90 -9.43 2.17 -20.66
N ARG A 91 -8.47 2.96 -20.16
CA ARG A 91 -7.09 2.52 -19.86
C ARG A 91 -7.05 1.35 -18.87
N TYR A 92 -7.84 1.41 -17.80
CA TYR A 92 -7.85 0.40 -16.74
C TYR A 92 -9.00 -0.60 -16.85
N ARG A 93 -9.77 -0.58 -17.96
CA ARG A 93 -10.90 -1.50 -18.19
C ARG A 93 -11.96 -1.44 -17.09
N ILE A 94 -12.23 -0.24 -16.59
CA ILE A 94 -13.36 0.03 -15.70
C ILE A 94 -14.61 0.20 -16.58
N SER A 95 -15.64 -0.59 -16.33
CA SER A 95 -16.78 -0.73 -17.25
C SER A 95 -17.65 0.52 -17.38
N SER A 96 -17.76 1.33 -16.33
CA SER A 96 -18.57 2.56 -16.32
C SER A 96 -18.31 3.39 -15.07
N ALA A 97 -18.74 4.66 -15.08
CA ALA A 97 -18.65 5.53 -13.92
C ALA A 97 -19.45 4.98 -12.72
N THR A 98 -20.61 4.36 -12.97
CA THR A 98 -21.40 3.67 -11.95
C THR A 98 -20.65 2.47 -11.36
N SER A 99 -19.93 1.70 -12.19
CA SER A 99 -19.08 0.62 -11.70
C SER A 99 -17.92 1.16 -10.86
N ALA A 100 -17.27 2.26 -11.28
CA ALA A 100 -16.21 2.90 -10.51
C ALA A 100 -16.71 3.33 -9.11
N ALA A 101 -17.88 3.98 -9.06
CA ALA A 101 -18.50 4.41 -7.80
C ALA A 101 -18.87 3.22 -6.89
N ARG A 102 -19.39 2.12 -7.47
CA ARG A 102 -19.70 0.89 -6.72
C ARG A 102 -18.44 0.22 -6.19
N SER A 103 -17.38 0.10 -7.01
CA SER A 103 -16.09 -0.43 -6.60
C SER A 103 -15.53 0.39 -5.43
N LYS A 104 -15.52 1.73 -5.55
CA LYS A 104 -15.09 2.63 -4.46
C LYS A 104 -15.87 2.38 -3.18
N ALA A 105 -17.21 2.38 -3.24
CA ALA A 105 -18.05 2.17 -2.06
C ALA A 105 -17.82 0.80 -1.40
N ALA A 106 -17.66 -0.26 -2.20
CA ALA A 106 -17.39 -1.60 -1.68
C ALA A 106 -15.99 -1.72 -1.06
N LEU A 107 -14.97 -1.11 -1.66
CA LEU A 107 -13.61 -1.09 -1.13
C LEU A 107 -13.50 -0.31 0.19
N ILE A 108 -14.29 0.76 0.34
CA ILE A 108 -14.40 1.49 1.61
C ILE A 108 -15.14 0.65 2.65
N LYS A 109 -16.27 0.04 2.26
CA LYS A 109 -17.06 -0.81 3.17
C LYS A 109 -16.26 -2.01 3.71
N ASN A 110 -15.31 -2.52 2.94
CA ASN A 110 -14.46 -3.65 3.32
C ASN A 110 -13.14 -3.20 3.96
N ASP A 111 -13.02 -1.94 4.38
CA ASP A 111 -11.84 -1.38 5.07
C ASP A 111 -10.52 -1.50 4.28
N ILE A 112 -10.59 -1.55 2.95
CA ILE A 112 -9.39 -1.52 2.08
C ILE A 112 -8.98 -0.08 1.79
N LEU A 113 -9.96 0.78 1.53
CA LEU A 113 -9.78 2.22 1.33
C LEU A 113 -10.46 3.01 2.44
N ASP A 114 -9.86 4.14 2.80
CA ASP A 114 -10.50 5.18 3.61
C ASP A 114 -11.02 6.29 2.72
N SER A 115 -11.96 7.10 3.24
CA SER A 115 -12.41 8.33 2.61
C SER A 115 -12.58 9.42 3.66
N LYS A 116 -11.53 10.22 3.87
CA LYS A 116 -11.53 11.34 4.82
C LYS A 116 -11.64 12.67 4.07
N ALA A 117 -12.64 13.47 4.40
CA ALA A 117 -12.89 14.79 3.79
C ALA A 117 -12.92 14.78 2.24
N GLY A 118 -13.31 13.66 1.63
CA GLY A 118 -13.36 13.49 0.17
C GLY A 118 -12.07 12.94 -0.45
N GLU A 119 -10.97 12.89 0.30
CA GLU A 119 -9.73 12.25 -0.12
C GLU A 119 -9.78 10.76 0.20
N ILE A 120 -9.44 9.95 -0.80
CA ILE A 120 -9.33 8.50 -0.66
C ILE A 120 -7.88 8.11 -0.44
N SER A 121 -7.66 7.14 0.45
CA SER A 121 -6.33 6.56 0.74
C SER A 121 -6.48 5.08 1.03
N PHE A 122 -5.38 4.33 1.01
CA PHE A 122 -5.40 2.97 1.55
C PHE A 122 -5.45 3.01 3.08
N GLN A 123 -6.17 2.05 3.67
CA GLN A 123 -6.12 1.83 5.12
C GLN A 123 -4.77 1.20 5.52
N ASP A 124 -4.31 0.22 4.75
CA ASP A 124 -3.04 -0.46 4.98
C ASP A 124 -1.99 -0.04 3.93
N PRO A 125 -0.95 0.71 4.34
CA PRO A 125 0.11 1.15 3.42
C PRO A 125 1.00 0.01 2.93
N ILE A 126 1.14 -1.08 3.70
CA ILE A 126 1.90 -2.27 3.30
C ILE A 126 1.12 -3.04 2.24
N TYR A 127 -0.20 -3.11 2.36
CA TYR A 127 -1.04 -3.69 1.31
C TYR A 127 -0.99 -2.88 0.01
N ALA A 128 -1.03 -1.55 0.11
CA ALA A 128 -0.86 -0.67 -1.05
C ALA A 128 0.50 -0.88 -1.75
N TYR A 129 1.57 -0.99 -0.96
CA TYR A 129 2.90 -1.31 -1.46
C TYR A 129 2.91 -2.68 -2.15
N TRP A 130 2.41 -3.73 -1.49
CA TRP A 130 2.35 -5.08 -2.04
C TRP A 130 1.55 -5.16 -3.35
N LEU A 131 0.39 -4.49 -3.42
CA LEU A 131 -0.37 -4.41 -4.67
C LEU A 131 0.44 -3.78 -5.80
N LYS A 132 1.23 -2.74 -5.49
CA LYS A 132 2.05 -2.02 -6.46
C LYS A 132 3.27 -2.82 -6.92
N THR A 133 3.96 -3.52 -6.02
CA THR A 133 5.26 -4.15 -6.31
C THR A 133 5.20 -5.65 -6.58
N GLU A 134 4.15 -6.34 -6.14
CA GLU A 134 4.01 -7.79 -6.29
C GLU A 134 2.82 -8.15 -7.18
N TYR A 135 1.64 -7.60 -6.90
CA TYR A 135 0.41 -8.04 -7.59
C TYR A 135 0.21 -7.40 -8.98
N PHE A 136 0.43 -6.09 -9.09
CA PHE A 136 0.34 -5.35 -10.35
C PHE A 136 1.70 -5.07 -10.99
N ALA A 137 2.78 -5.66 -10.47
CA ALA A 137 4.08 -5.58 -11.12
C ALA A 137 4.01 -6.29 -12.48
N GLU A 138 4.13 -5.49 -13.53
CA GLU A 138 4.30 -5.92 -14.93
C GLU A 138 5.77 -5.79 -15.32
#